data_AF-A0A388NVI4-F1
#
_entry.id   AF-A0A388NVI4-F1
#
_cell.length_a   1.000
_cell.length_b   1.000
_cell.length_c   1.000
_cell.angle_alpha   90.00
_cell.angle_beta   90.00
_cell.angle_gamma   90.00
#
_symmetry.space_group_name_H-M   'P 1'
#
loop_
_entity.id
_entity.type
_entity.pdbx_description
1 polymer ?
#
loop_
_entity_poly.entity_id
_entity_poly.type
_entity_poly.pdbx_seq_one_letter_code
_entity_poly.pdbx_strand_id
1 'polypeptide(L)'
;MDQPDENIESLVDQRNFLLQSLRDLDAEFKAGDLDLDDYNSLRSDYVARTAQVIKQIESPEPTSSTSSTSDSASRFRQSAITFLVVLLVAVGAGWWVANQSGQRLSGQSLSGGIEDSTASLLSRARATNFVDPQAAIELYSQVLGLDPDNVEALTYRSWLLALIARGAGIEIKQLAFLSASSDLERAIKLDENYPDAHCFLGIVRFRLAGDAVGAREQLTICQSQNPPAEVKSFVDAIIAEVDAAIAG
;
A
#
# COMPACT_ATOMS: atom_id res chain seq x y z
N MET A 1 12.06 14.00 42.16
CA MET A 1 10.82 14.69 42.56
C MET A 1 10.47 15.58 41.38
N ASP A 2 9.83 15.02 40.33
CA ASP A 2 9.38 15.80 39.15
C ASP A 2 8.50 14.98 38.17
N GLN A 3 7.47 14.28 38.67
CA GLN A 3 6.58 13.44 37.82
C GLN A 3 5.06 13.76 37.82
N PRO A 4 4.52 14.77 38.54
CA PRO A 4 3.13 15.17 38.34
C PRO A 4 2.89 15.95 37.04
N ASP A 5 3.84 16.83 36.68
CA ASP A 5 3.62 17.84 35.64
C ASP A 5 3.70 17.26 34.21
N GLU A 6 4.57 16.26 34.00
CA GLU A 6 4.73 15.55 32.71
C GLU A 6 3.46 14.77 32.29
N ASN A 7 2.72 14.22 33.26
CA ASN A 7 1.47 13.51 33.00
C ASN A 7 0.37 14.48 32.57
N ILE A 8 0.27 15.63 33.24
CA ILE A 8 -0.73 16.67 32.91
C ILE A 8 -0.45 17.29 31.55
N GLU A 9 0.82 17.55 31.21
CA GLU A 9 1.21 18.03 29.88
C GLU A 9 0.80 17.04 28.77
N SER A 10 1.05 15.74 28.97
CA SER A 10 0.64 14.71 28.01
C SER A 10 -0.88 14.62 27.81
N LEU A 11 -1.66 14.79 28.89
CA LEU A 11 -3.12 14.80 28.82
C LEU A 11 -3.65 16.05 28.13
N VAL A 12 -3.01 17.20 28.35
CA VAL A 12 -3.33 18.46 27.67
C VAL A 12 -3.07 18.35 26.17
N ASP A 13 -1.95 17.76 25.75
CA ASP A 13 -1.65 17.51 24.35
C ASP A 13 -2.64 16.54 23.72
N GLN A 14 -2.98 15.45 24.42
CA GLN A 14 -3.98 14.50 23.96
C GLN A 14 -5.36 15.16 23.79
N ARG A 15 -5.78 16.01 24.72
CA ARG A 15 -7.03 16.80 24.59
C ARG A 15 -6.98 17.71 23.36
N ASN A 16 -5.87 18.42 23.16
CA ASN A 16 -5.73 19.35 22.04
C ASN A 16 -5.78 18.62 20.70
N PHE A 17 -5.13 17.46 20.60
CA PHE A 17 -5.21 16.57 19.45
C PHE A 17 -6.65 16.13 19.17
N LEU A 18 -7.36 15.60 20.17
CA LEU A 18 -8.75 15.13 20.01
C LEU A 18 -9.70 16.26 19.57
N LEU A 19 -9.52 17.47 20.11
CA LEU A 19 -10.29 18.65 19.70
C LEU A 19 -9.94 19.15 18.30
N GLN A 20 -8.71 18.91 17.84
CA GLN A 20 -8.31 19.17 16.46
C GLN A 20 -8.96 18.16 15.51
N SER A 21 -8.87 16.86 15.83
CA SER A 21 -9.51 15.81 15.04
C SER A 21 -11.02 15.97 14.92
N LEU A 22 -11.71 16.47 15.95
CA LEU A 22 -13.14 16.81 15.88
C LEU A 22 -13.42 17.95 14.88
N ARG A 23 -12.57 18.97 14.83
CA ARG A 23 -12.70 20.10 13.89
C ARG A 23 -12.42 19.68 12.46
N ASP A 24 -11.45 18.80 12.27
CA ASP A 24 -11.10 18.25 10.96
C ASP A 24 -12.25 17.34 10.48
N LEU A 25 -12.76 16.45 11.34
CA LEU A 25 -13.93 15.60 11.03
C LEU A 25 -15.16 16.42 10.59
N ASP A 26 -15.43 17.54 11.27
CA ASP A 26 -16.51 18.46 10.89
C ASP A 26 -16.24 19.16 9.54
N ALA A 27 -14.98 19.39 9.18
CA ALA A 27 -14.60 19.99 7.91
C ALA A 27 -14.75 19.00 6.74
N GLU A 28 -14.28 17.76 6.91
CA GLU A 28 -14.39 16.67 5.93
C GLU A 28 -15.87 16.34 5.64
N PHE A 29 -16.71 16.27 6.69
CA PHE A 29 -18.16 16.05 6.50
C PHE A 29 -18.83 17.21 5.75
N LYS A 30 -18.43 18.47 6.00
CA LYS A 30 -18.94 19.63 5.26
C LYS A 30 -18.45 19.68 3.80
N ALA A 31 -17.24 19.18 3.55
CA ALA A 31 -16.68 19.03 2.21
C ALA A 31 -17.38 17.91 1.41
N GLY A 32 -18.06 17.00 2.11
CA GLY A 32 -18.77 15.86 1.51
C GLY A 32 -17.89 14.62 1.34
N ASP A 33 -16.71 14.61 1.97
CA ASP A 33 -15.75 13.51 1.91
C ASP A 33 -16.13 12.34 2.84
N LEU A 34 -17.11 12.56 3.73
CA LEU A 34 -17.66 11.56 4.65
C LEU A 34 -19.19 11.52 4.58
N ASP A 35 -19.75 10.31 4.68
CA ASP A 35 -21.20 10.16 4.84
C ASP A 35 -21.66 10.42 6.27
N LEU A 36 -22.98 10.53 6.44
CA LEU A 36 -23.60 10.90 7.72
C LEU A 36 -23.42 9.82 8.80
N ASP A 37 -23.43 8.55 8.42
CA ASP A 37 -23.36 7.45 9.37
C ASP A 37 -21.93 7.30 9.91
N ASP A 38 -20.94 7.40 9.02
CA ASP A 38 -19.52 7.42 9.35
C ASP A 38 -19.16 8.65 10.20
N TYR A 39 -19.65 9.83 9.82
CA TYR A 39 -19.49 11.06 10.61
C TYR A 39 -20.03 10.89 12.03
N ASN A 40 -21.25 10.38 12.19
CA ASN A 40 -21.88 10.23 13.50
C ASN A 40 -21.15 9.20 14.38
N SER A 41 -20.70 8.10 13.79
CA SER A 41 -19.95 7.06 14.47
C SER A 41 -18.61 7.59 15.01
N LEU A 42 -17.80 8.20 14.13
CA LEU A 42 -16.49 8.75 14.48
C LEU A 42 -16.61 9.90 15.49
N ARG A 43 -17.58 10.81 15.29
CA ARG A 43 -17.82 11.93 16.19
C ARG A 43 -18.18 11.47 17.59
N SER A 44 -19.00 10.43 17.73
CA SER A 44 -19.38 9.90 19.04
C SER A 44 -18.18 9.35 19.81
N ASP A 45 -17.26 8.65 19.14
CA ASP A 45 -16.04 8.11 19.78
C ASP A 45 -15.08 9.24 20.19
N TYR A 46 -14.81 10.20 19.30
CA TYR A 46 -13.96 11.34 19.62
C TYR A 46 -14.51 12.20 20.76
N VAL A 47 -15.84 12.43 20.81
CA VAL A 47 -16.49 13.16 21.91
C VAL A 47 -16.35 12.40 23.24
N ALA A 48 -16.59 11.08 23.24
CA ALA A 48 -16.47 10.26 24.44
C ALA A 48 -15.03 10.26 25.00
N ARG A 49 -14.03 10.11 24.13
CA ARG A 49 -12.60 10.16 24.52
C ARG A 49 -12.19 11.55 25.00
N THR A 50 -12.64 12.60 24.33
CA THR A 50 -12.36 13.99 24.74
C THR A 50 -12.91 14.26 26.15
N ALA A 51 -14.14 13.83 26.43
CA ALA A 51 -14.73 13.95 27.77
C ALA A 51 -13.96 13.16 28.83
N GLN A 52 -13.46 11.98 28.49
CA GLN A 52 -12.63 11.18 29.39
C GLN A 52 -11.29 11.87 29.73
N VAL A 53 -10.61 12.44 28.73
CA VAL A 53 -9.33 13.13 28.93
C VAL A 53 -9.51 14.43 29.72
N ILE A 54 -10.55 15.22 29.42
CA ILE A 54 -10.87 16.44 30.17
C ILE A 54 -11.10 16.11 31.65
N LYS A 55 -11.83 15.02 31.95
CA LYS A 55 -12.06 14.57 33.33
C LYS A 55 -10.76 14.17 34.06
N GLN A 56 -9.79 13.59 33.34
CA GLN A 56 -8.48 13.25 33.92
C GLN A 56 -7.62 14.48 34.21
N ILE A 57 -7.73 15.54 33.39
CA ILE A 57 -7.06 16.83 33.62
C ILE A 57 -7.69 17.57 34.81
N GLU A 58 -9.01 17.55 34.94
CA GLU A 58 -9.75 18.26 36.00
C GLU A 58 -9.65 17.56 37.37
N SER A 59 -9.32 16.27 37.41
CA SER A 59 -9.17 15.49 38.64
C SER A 59 -7.90 14.63 38.58
N PRO A 60 -6.71 15.22 38.81
CA PRO A 60 -5.46 14.47 38.94
C PRO A 60 -5.43 13.76 40.29
N GLU A 61 -6.20 12.68 40.44
CA GLU A 61 -6.11 11.79 41.60
C GLU A 61 -4.80 10.99 41.54
N PRO A 62 -4.11 10.77 42.68
CA PRO A 62 -2.89 10.00 42.72
C PRO A 62 -3.21 8.53 42.42
N THR A 63 -2.40 7.91 41.58
CA THR A 63 -2.43 6.48 41.31
C THR A 63 -2.51 5.67 42.60
N SER A 64 -3.59 4.91 42.78
CA SER A 64 -3.67 3.84 43.77
C SER A 64 -4.43 2.66 43.18
N SER A 65 -3.68 1.63 42.81
CA SER A 65 -4.16 0.26 42.71
C SER A 65 -4.67 -0.20 44.07
N THR A 66 -5.90 -0.71 44.17
CA THR A 66 -6.30 -1.91 44.95
C THR A 66 -7.79 -2.21 44.74
N SER A 67 -8.06 -3.50 44.58
CA SER A 67 -9.29 -4.26 44.65
C SER A 67 -10.41 -3.69 45.54
N SER A 68 -11.66 -3.82 45.08
CA SER A 68 -12.76 -4.23 45.98
C SER A 68 -13.89 -4.92 45.20
N THR A 69 -14.28 -6.06 45.76
CA THR A 69 -15.39 -6.94 45.41
C THR A 69 -16.75 -6.41 45.86
N SER A 70 -17.77 -6.84 45.10
CA SER A 70 -19.16 -7.19 45.47
C SER A 70 -20.13 -6.13 46.02
N ASP A 71 -21.23 -5.89 45.27
CA ASP A 71 -22.62 -6.29 45.59
C ASP A 71 -23.62 -5.54 44.67
N SER A 72 -24.78 -6.03 44.26
CA SER A 72 -25.39 -7.36 44.14
C SER A 72 -26.69 -7.19 43.30
N ALA A 73 -27.15 -8.28 42.70
CA ALA A 73 -28.55 -8.59 42.35
C ALA A 73 -29.40 -7.61 41.50
N SER A 74 -29.52 -7.87 40.18
CA SER A 74 -30.76 -7.59 39.39
C SER A 74 -30.67 -7.92 37.88
N ARG A 75 -29.49 -8.15 37.29
CA ARG A 75 -29.35 -8.20 35.82
C ARG A 75 -29.05 -9.57 35.20
N PHE A 76 -29.26 -10.67 35.93
CA PHE A 76 -28.79 -12.01 35.53
C PHE A 76 -29.74 -12.82 34.62
N ARG A 77 -30.82 -12.23 34.08
CA ARG A 77 -31.72 -12.92 33.12
C ARG A 77 -31.72 -12.33 31.71
N GLN A 78 -31.03 -11.22 31.46
CA GLN A 78 -30.92 -10.61 30.12
C GLN A 78 -29.55 -10.81 29.45
N SER A 79 -28.54 -11.28 30.19
CA SER A 79 -27.17 -11.50 29.68
C SER A 79 -26.96 -12.85 28.99
N ALA A 80 -27.89 -13.81 29.12
CA ALA A 80 -27.76 -15.13 28.50
C ALA A 80 -28.16 -15.15 27.00
N ILE A 81 -28.97 -14.19 26.54
CA ILE A 81 -29.41 -14.13 25.14
C ILE A 81 -28.35 -13.48 24.25
N THR A 82 -27.64 -12.47 24.76
CA THR A 82 -26.59 -11.75 24.01
C THR A 82 -25.35 -12.62 23.79
N PHE A 83 -24.98 -13.47 24.75
CA PHE A 83 -23.84 -14.40 24.59
C PHE A 83 -24.10 -15.49 23.53
N LEU A 84 -25.35 -15.90 23.33
CA LEU A 84 -25.73 -16.91 22.33
C LEU A 84 -25.74 -16.36 20.89
N VAL A 85 -26.12 -15.08 20.71
CA VAL A 85 -26.08 -14.40 19.41
C VAL A 85 -24.64 -14.08 18.98
N VAL A 86 -23.78 -13.65 19.92
CA VAL A 86 -22.36 -13.39 19.65
C VAL A 86 -21.60 -14.69 19.31
N LEU A 87 -21.93 -15.81 19.95
CA LEU A 87 -21.34 -17.12 19.61
C LEU A 87 -21.75 -17.64 18.23
N LEU A 88 -23.00 -17.43 17.80
CA LEU A 88 -23.46 -17.85 16.47
C LEU A 88 -22.87 -16.98 15.34
N VAL A 89 -22.69 -15.67 15.56
CA VAL A 89 -22.02 -14.78 14.60
C VAL A 89 -20.51 -15.06 14.54
N ALA A 90 -19.87 -15.42 15.65
CA ALA A 90 -18.45 -15.76 15.68
C ALA A 90 -18.12 -17.08 14.96
N VAL A 91 -19.01 -18.09 15.02
CA VAL A 91 -18.80 -19.35 14.29
C VAL A 91 -19.13 -19.21 12.79
N GLY A 92 -20.14 -18.41 12.43
CA GLY A 92 -20.48 -18.13 11.03
C GLY A 92 -19.43 -17.29 10.30
N ALA A 93 -18.90 -16.23 10.95
CA ALA A 93 -17.86 -15.39 10.38
C ALA A 93 -16.47 -16.05 10.45
N GLY A 94 -16.20 -16.87 11.47
CA GLY A 94 -14.94 -17.60 11.61
C GLY A 94 -14.72 -18.64 10.51
N TRP A 95 -15.78 -19.25 9.99
CA TRP A 95 -15.68 -20.21 8.89
C TRP A 95 -15.41 -19.54 7.53
N TRP A 96 -15.90 -18.31 7.32
CA TRP A 96 -15.64 -17.55 6.09
C TRP A 96 -14.24 -16.92 6.07
N VAL A 97 -13.78 -16.36 7.20
CA VAL A 97 -12.45 -15.72 7.31
C VAL A 97 -11.30 -16.74 7.17
N ALA A 98 -11.54 -18.00 7.55
CA ALA A 98 -10.55 -19.07 7.41
C ALA A 98 -10.28 -19.47 5.96
N ASN A 99 -11.20 -19.25 5.02
CA ASN A 99 -11.03 -19.69 3.62
C ASN A 99 -10.50 -18.60 2.66
N GLN A 100 -10.17 -17.41 3.16
CA GLN A 100 -9.54 -16.34 2.37
C GLN A 100 -8.20 -15.85 2.94
N SER A 101 -7.80 -16.37 4.11
CA SER A 101 -6.52 -16.04 4.76
C SER A 101 -5.44 -17.07 4.40
N GLY A 102 -5.30 -17.36 3.12
CA GLY A 102 -4.28 -18.26 2.59
C GLY A 102 -3.07 -17.50 2.05
N GLN A 103 -2.22 -16.98 2.94
CA GLN A 103 -0.76 -16.87 2.78
C GLN A 103 -0.17 -16.06 3.96
N ARG A 104 0.34 -16.78 4.97
CA ARG A 104 1.36 -16.23 5.87
C ARG A 104 2.70 -16.52 5.18
N LEU A 105 3.41 -15.48 4.75
CA LEU A 105 4.82 -15.60 4.36
C LEU A 105 5.70 -15.16 5.54
N SER A 106 6.65 -16.02 5.84
CA SER A 106 7.56 -15.98 6.98
C SER A 106 8.52 -14.78 6.89
N GLY A 107 8.67 -14.03 7.99
CA GLY A 107 9.68 -12.97 8.11
C GLY A 107 9.24 -11.78 8.95
N GLN A 108 8.85 -11.99 10.21
CA GLN A 108 8.73 -10.88 11.17
C GLN A 108 10.09 -10.64 11.82
N SER A 109 10.63 -9.44 11.67
CA SER A 109 11.73 -8.94 12.51
C SER A 109 11.17 -8.65 13.92
N LEU A 110 11.83 -9.23 14.91
CA LEU A 110 11.44 -9.24 16.33
C LEU A 110 12.06 -8.07 17.13
N SER A 111 12.62 -7.06 16.47
CA SER A 111 13.29 -5.92 17.12
C SER A 111 12.78 -4.60 16.57
N GLY A 112 12.35 -3.72 17.47
CA GLY A 112 11.85 -2.39 17.16
C GLY A 112 12.83 -1.55 16.33
N GLY A 113 12.41 -1.30 15.10
CA GLY A 113 12.95 -0.34 14.15
C GLY A 113 12.00 -0.39 12.97
N ILE A 114 11.30 0.70 12.66
CA ILE A 114 10.49 0.79 11.44
C ILE A 114 11.48 0.96 10.28
N GLU A 115 12.22 -0.11 9.97
CA GLU A 115 12.84 -0.24 8.66
C GLU A 115 11.68 -0.44 7.68
N ASP A 116 11.59 0.42 6.66
CA ASP A 116 10.61 0.30 5.59
C ASP A 116 10.77 -1.08 4.94
N SER A 117 9.91 -2.03 5.29
CA SER A 117 9.95 -3.37 4.70
C SER A 117 9.83 -3.30 3.18
N THR A 118 10.39 -4.26 2.45
CA THR A 118 10.26 -4.35 0.98
C THR A 118 8.82 -4.22 0.51
N ALA A 119 7.85 -4.78 1.27
CA ALA A 119 6.43 -4.67 0.97
C ALA A 119 5.89 -3.23 1.12
N SER A 120 6.30 -2.48 2.15
CA SER A 120 5.95 -1.06 2.34
C SER A 120 6.47 -0.22 1.17
N LEU A 121 7.73 -0.42 0.79
CA LEU A 121 8.37 0.31 -0.30
C LEU A 121 7.67 0.03 -1.65
N LEU A 122 7.39 -1.24 -1.97
CA LEU A 122 6.65 -1.61 -3.18
C LEU A 122 5.26 -0.99 -3.22
N SER A 123 4.52 -1.03 -2.10
CA SER A 123 3.20 -0.42 -2.02
C SER A 123 3.24 1.08 -2.32
N ARG A 124 4.21 1.81 -1.75
CA ARG A 124 4.40 3.24 -2.01
C ARG A 124 4.85 3.49 -3.45
N ALA A 125 5.73 2.65 -3.99
CA ALA A 125 6.23 2.77 -5.35
C ALA A 125 5.09 2.65 -6.38
N ARG A 126 4.15 1.71 -6.18
CA ARG A 126 2.94 1.60 -7.01
C ARG A 126 2.01 2.79 -6.86
N ALA A 127 1.83 3.32 -5.65
CA ALA A 127 0.96 4.47 -5.42
C ALA A 127 1.48 5.75 -6.11
N THR A 128 2.80 5.85 -6.32
CA THR A 128 3.43 7.05 -6.86
C THR A 128 3.93 6.93 -8.30
N ASN A 129 4.03 5.73 -8.89
CA ASN A 129 4.61 5.53 -10.23
C ASN A 129 3.96 6.38 -11.34
N PHE A 130 2.66 6.68 -11.25
CA PHE A 130 1.93 7.51 -12.21
C PHE A 130 1.79 8.98 -11.77
N VAL A 131 2.12 9.31 -10.52
CA VAL A 131 2.00 10.66 -9.95
C VAL A 131 3.37 11.36 -9.94
N ASP A 132 4.38 10.69 -9.40
CA ASP A 132 5.77 11.11 -9.34
C ASP A 132 6.67 9.91 -9.73
N PRO A 133 6.97 9.78 -11.04
CA PRO A 133 7.83 8.73 -11.57
C PRO A 133 9.23 8.70 -10.96
N GLN A 134 9.77 9.86 -10.60
CA GLN A 134 11.10 9.98 -10.00
C GLN A 134 11.09 9.41 -8.58
N ALA A 135 10.11 9.79 -7.76
CA ALA A 135 9.94 9.20 -6.43
C ALA A 135 9.71 7.68 -6.49
N ALA A 136 8.97 7.19 -7.48
CA ALA A 136 8.78 5.75 -7.67
C ALA A 136 10.09 5.02 -8.04
N ILE A 137 10.92 5.61 -8.89
CA ILE A 137 12.25 5.06 -9.23
C ILE A 137 13.10 4.94 -7.96
N GLU A 138 13.09 5.94 -7.07
CA GLU A 138 13.83 5.90 -5.82
C GLU A 138 13.33 4.77 -4.90
N LEU A 139 12.01 4.60 -4.77
CA LEU A 139 11.43 3.54 -3.96
C LEU A 139 11.74 2.15 -4.51
N TYR A 140 11.60 1.92 -5.82
CA TYR A 140 12.01 0.65 -6.43
C TYR A 140 13.53 0.42 -6.33
N SER A 141 14.33 1.49 -6.33
CA SER A 141 15.78 1.37 -6.11
C SER A 141 16.11 0.96 -4.68
N GLN A 142 15.37 1.47 -3.69
CA GLN A 142 15.49 1.03 -2.30
C GLN A 142 15.08 -0.43 -2.14
N VAL A 143 13.99 -0.86 -2.79
CA VAL A 143 13.60 -2.28 -2.85
C VAL A 143 14.75 -3.13 -3.37
N LEU A 144 15.38 -2.73 -4.48
CA LEU A 144 16.48 -3.50 -5.08
C LEU A 144 17.79 -3.43 -4.29
N GLY A 145 17.92 -2.47 -3.37
CA GLY A 145 18.99 -2.45 -2.37
C GLY A 145 18.79 -3.51 -1.28
N LEU A 146 17.54 -3.81 -0.92
CA LEU A 146 17.18 -4.82 0.09
C LEU A 146 17.01 -6.23 -0.50
N ASP A 147 16.39 -6.31 -1.68
CA ASP A 147 16.07 -7.52 -2.43
C ASP A 147 16.48 -7.33 -3.91
N PRO A 148 17.74 -7.62 -4.29
CA PRO A 148 18.26 -7.37 -5.63
C PRO A 148 17.59 -8.19 -6.75
N ASP A 149 16.84 -9.23 -6.41
CA ASP A 149 16.12 -10.10 -7.34
C ASP A 149 14.61 -9.86 -7.31
N ASN A 150 14.17 -8.72 -6.76
CA ASN A 150 12.76 -8.37 -6.76
C ASN A 150 12.25 -8.11 -8.19
N VAL A 151 11.51 -9.08 -8.74
CA VAL A 151 10.99 -9.07 -10.13
C VAL A 151 10.20 -7.81 -10.44
N GLU A 152 9.34 -7.39 -9.51
CA GLU A 152 8.49 -6.22 -9.68
C GLU A 152 9.30 -4.93 -9.75
N ALA A 153 10.24 -4.74 -8.82
CA ALA A 153 11.06 -3.55 -8.79
C ALA A 153 12.01 -3.47 -9.99
N LEU A 154 12.60 -4.60 -10.42
CA LEU A 154 13.38 -4.67 -11.67
C LEU A 154 12.52 -4.21 -12.85
N THR A 155 11.28 -4.70 -12.93
CA THR A 155 10.37 -4.44 -14.05
C THR A 155 9.94 -2.98 -14.11
N TYR A 156 9.36 -2.44 -13.02
CA TYR A 156 8.77 -1.11 -13.05
C TYR A 156 9.80 0.02 -12.96
N ARG A 157 10.94 -0.16 -12.27
CA ARG A 157 12.02 0.84 -12.30
C ARG A 157 12.55 1.02 -13.73
N SER A 158 12.80 -0.09 -14.41
CA SER A 158 13.29 -0.10 -15.80
C SER A 158 12.31 0.58 -16.75
N TRP A 159 11.02 0.30 -16.59
CA TRP A 159 9.98 0.94 -17.38
C TRP A 159 9.93 2.46 -17.17
N LEU A 160 9.97 2.93 -15.93
CA LEU A 160 9.94 4.36 -15.63
C LEU A 160 11.19 5.08 -16.17
N LEU A 161 12.37 4.48 -16.06
CA LEU A 161 13.60 5.00 -16.66
C LEU A 161 13.50 5.09 -18.19
N ALA A 162 12.96 4.05 -18.84
CA ALA A 162 12.75 4.04 -20.28
C ALA A 162 11.72 5.07 -20.75
N LEU A 163 10.65 5.29 -19.97
CA LEU A 163 9.64 6.31 -20.24
C LEU A 163 10.26 7.71 -20.24
N ILE A 164 11.05 8.02 -19.21
CA ILE A 164 11.74 9.31 -19.09
C ILE A 164 12.72 9.52 -20.25
N ALA A 165 13.41 8.47 -20.70
CA ALA A 165 14.38 8.55 -21.79
C ALA A 165 13.77 8.70 -23.20
N ARG A 166 12.47 8.48 -23.39
CA ARG A 166 11.83 8.45 -24.72
C ARG A 166 12.01 9.77 -25.50
N GLY A 167 11.96 10.91 -24.82
CA GLY A 167 12.16 12.24 -25.40
C GLY A 167 13.61 12.73 -25.44
N ALA A 168 14.56 11.93 -24.92
CA ALA A 168 15.94 12.35 -24.74
C ALA A 168 16.79 12.17 -26.02
N GLY A 169 18.02 12.70 -25.98
CA GLY A 169 19.02 12.50 -27.02
C GLY A 169 19.46 11.04 -27.14
N ILE A 170 20.11 10.71 -28.26
CA ILE A 170 20.50 9.34 -28.64
C ILE A 170 21.34 8.66 -27.56
N GLU A 171 22.32 9.35 -26.98
CA GLU A 171 23.19 8.79 -25.93
C GLU A 171 22.39 8.36 -24.68
N ILE A 172 21.42 9.19 -24.26
CA ILE A 172 20.57 8.89 -23.10
C ILE A 172 19.63 7.72 -23.42
N LYS A 173 19.09 7.65 -24.63
CA LYS A 173 18.27 6.51 -25.07
C LYS A 173 19.06 5.21 -25.05
N GLN A 174 20.31 5.24 -25.50
CA GLN A 174 21.19 4.07 -25.51
C GLN A 174 21.50 3.60 -24.08
N LEU A 175 21.79 4.51 -23.16
CA LEU A 175 22.02 4.19 -21.75
C LEU A 175 20.76 3.62 -21.09
N ALA A 176 19.61 4.25 -21.32
CA ALA A 176 18.34 3.78 -20.80
C ALA A 176 17.97 2.41 -21.36
N PHE A 177 18.23 2.15 -22.65
CA PHE A 177 18.05 0.84 -23.26
C PHE A 177 18.89 -0.22 -22.55
N LEU A 178 20.21 -0.01 -22.43
CA LEU A 178 21.12 -0.98 -21.81
C LEU A 178 20.73 -1.30 -20.36
N SER A 179 20.37 -0.29 -19.58
CA SER A 179 19.94 -0.45 -18.20
C SER A 179 18.60 -1.20 -18.12
N ALA A 180 17.58 -0.72 -18.84
CA ALA A 180 16.25 -1.28 -18.77
C ALA A 180 16.18 -2.70 -19.35
N SER A 181 16.84 -2.98 -20.47
CA SER A 181 16.82 -4.32 -21.06
C SER A 181 17.50 -5.34 -20.15
N SER A 182 18.64 -4.98 -19.54
CA SER A 182 19.33 -5.86 -18.58
C SER A 182 18.45 -6.23 -17.39
N ASP A 183 17.79 -5.25 -16.77
CA ASP A 183 16.93 -5.49 -15.61
C ASP A 183 15.66 -6.25 -15.98
N LEU A 184 15.05 -5.97 -17.13
CA LEU A 184 13.87 -6.68 -17.63
C LEU A 184 14.18 -8.13 -18.03
N GLU A 185 15.33 -8.38 -18.68
CA GLU A 185 15.80 -9.73 -18.99
C GLU A 185 16.12 -10.52 -17.71
N ARG A 186 16.65 -9.86 -16.68
CA ARG A 186 16.81 -10.47 -15.35
C ARG A 186 15.46 -10.80 -14.71
N ALA A 187 14.48 -9.89 -14.77
CA ALA A 187 13.14 -10.14 -14.25
C ALA A 187 12.49 -11.36 -14.94
N ILE A 188 12.57 -11.46 -16.27
CA ILE A 188 12.07 -12.61 -17.05
C ILE A 188 12.80 -13.91 -16.66
N LYS A 189 14.10 -13.85 -16.39
CA LYS A 189 14.86 -15.03 -15.95
C LYS A 189 14.43 -15.51 -14.56
N LEU A 190 14.03 -14.60 -13.69
CA LEU A 190 13.57 -14.91 -12.33
C LEU A 190 12.12 -15.40 -12.32
N ASP A 191 11.28 -14.81 -13.16
CA ASP A 191 9.89 -15.22 -13.38
C ASP A 191 9.52 -15.07 -14.87
N GLU A 192 9.55 -16.19 -15.59
CA GLU A 192 9.22 -16.26 -17.02
C GLU A 192 7.77 -15.92 -17.33
N ASN A 193 6.89 -15.93 -16.32
CA ASN A 193 5.47 -15.68 -16.49
C ASN A 193 5.06 -14.29 -16.00
N TYR A 194 6.02 -13.41 -15.64
CA TYR A 194 5.75 -12.05 -15.21
C TYR A 194 5.41 -11.15 -16.43
N PRO A 195 4.13 -10.83 -16.69
CA PRO A 195 3.76 -10.38 -18.03
C PRO A 195 4.31 -9.00 -18.40
N ASP A 196 4.33 -8.11 -17.42
CA ASP A 196 4.80 -6.74 -17.57
C ASP A 196 6.27 -6.68 -18.03
N ALA A 197 7.10 -7.64 -17.61
CA ALA A 197 8.51 -7.67 -18.02
C ALA A 197 8.65 -7.93 -19.53
N HIS A 198 7.87 -8.86 -20.07
CA HIS A 198 7.83 -9.12 -21.51
C HIS A 198 7.25 -7.92 -22.29
N CYS A 199 6.15 -7.35 -21.80
CA CYS A 199 5.52 -6.20 -22.44
C CYS A 199 6.52 -5.03 -22.51
N PHE A 200 7.15 -4.68 -21.39
CA PHE A 200 8.08 -3.55 -21.32
C PHE A 200 9.37 -3.82 -22.09
N LEU A 201 9.93 -5.03 -22.07
CA LEU A 201 11.14 -5.36 -22.84
C LEU A 201 10.89 -5.20 -24.34
N GLY A 202 9.74 -5.67 -24.82
CA GLY A 202 9.34 -5.49 -26.22
C GLY A 202 9.24 -4.02 -26.62
N ILE A 203 8.60 -3.20 -25.78
CA ILE A 203 8.47 -1.76 -26.02
C ILE A 203 9.84 -1.07 -25.99
N VAL A 204 10.70 -1.41 -25.01
CA VAL A 204 12.04 -0.84 -24.85
C VAL A 204 12.93 -1.16 -26.04
N ARG A 205 12.94 -2.41 -26.52
CA ARG A 205 13.66 -2.84 -27.73
C ARG A 205 13.24 -2.02 -28.95
N PHE A 206 11.94 -1.85 -29.17
CA PHE A 206 11.47 -1.10 -30.33
C PHE A 206 11.73 0.41 -30.20
N ARG A 207 11.35 1.02 -29.08
CA ARG A 207 11.32 2.49 -28.93
C ARG A 207 12.69 3.11 -28.67
N LEU A 208 13.60 2.38 -28.02
CA LEU A 208 14.91 2.90 -27.66
C LEU A 208 16.05 2.37 -28.54
N ALA A 209 15.94 1.13 -29.04
CA ALA A 209 16.98 0.51 -29.86
C ALA A 209 16.60 0.29 -31.34
N GLY A 210 15.33 0.49 -31.71
CA GLY A 210 14.85 0.18 -33.07
C GLY A 210 14.89 -1.32 -33.40
N ASP A 211 15.04 -2.19 -32.39
CA ASP A 211 15.08 -3.63 -32.56
C ASP A 211 13.66 -4.18 -32.73
N ALA A 212 13.16 -4.15 -33.95
CA ALA A 212 11.82 -4.59 -34.29
C ALA A 212 11.66 -6.12 -34.12
N VAL A 213 12.67 -6.92 -34.50
CA VAL A 213 12.61 -8.38 -34.40
C VAL A 213 12.56 -8.83 -32.95
N GLY A 214 13.49 -8.34 -32.12
CA GLY A 214 13.51 -8.66 -30.70
C GLY A 214 12.33 -8.07 -29.94
N ALA A 215 11.76 -6.95 -30.40
CA ALA A 215 10.51 -6.44 -29.87
C ALA A 215 9.32 -7.36 -30.18
N ARG A 216 9.22 -7.87 -31.41
CA ARG A 216 8.11 -8.73 -31.84
C ARG A 216 8.02 -10.00 -31.01
N GLU A 217 9.16 -10.62 -30.73
CA GLU A 217 9.24 -11.81 -29.87
C GLU A 217 8.60 -11.55 -28.51
N GLN A 218 9.05 -10.51 -27.80
CA GLN A 218 8.62 -10.21 -26.44
C GLN A 218 7.17 -9.72 -26.37
N LEU A 219 6.74 -8.89 -27.32
CA LEU A 219 5.36 -8.41 -27.39
C LEU A 219 4.37 -9.55 -27.69
N THR A 220 4.79 -10.58 -28.43
CA THR A 220 3.96 -11.77 -28.68
C THR A 220 3.74 -12.58 -27.40
N ILE A 221 4.80 -12.73 -26.59
CA ILE A 221 4.69 -13.39 -25.27
C ILE A 221 3.75 -12.60 -24.37
N CYS A 222 3.97 -11.30 -24.23
CA CYS A 222 3.09 -10.38 -23.50
C CYS A 222 1.63 -10.52 -23.92
N GLN A 223 1.34 -10.50 -25.23
CA GLN A 223 -0.02 -10.65 -25.75
C GLN A 223 -0.64 -12.02 -25.39
N SER A 224 0.16 -13.09 -25.40
CA SER A 224 -0.29 -14.45 -25.06
C SER A 224 -0.66 -14.62 -23.58
N GLN A 225 -0.12 -13.76 -22.70
CA GLN A 225 -0.42 -13.75 -21.26
C GLN A 225 -1.73 -13.05 -20.92
N ASN A 226 -2.51 -12.65 -21.93
CA ASN A 226 -3.85 -12.08 -21.80
C ASN A 226 -3.91 -10.85 -20.86
N PRO A 227 -3.16 -9.77 -21.16
CA PRO A 227 -3.19 -8.56 -20.35
C PRO A 227 -4.58 -7.90 -20.36
N PRO A 228 -4.89 -7.01 -19.39
CA PRO A 228 -6.15 -6.27 -19.36
C PRO A 228 -6.45 -5.59 -20.69
N ALA A 229 -7.74 -5.43 -21.05
CA ALA A 229 -8.15 -5.01 -22.38
C ALA A 229 -7.50 -3.67 -22.83
N GLU A 230 -7.37 -2.73 -21.90
CA GLU A 230 -6.69 -1.45 -22.11
C GLU A 230 -5.23 -1.66 -22.49
N VAL A 231 -4.49 -2.46 -21.71
CA VAL A 231 -3.08 -2.79 -21.98
C VAL A 231 -2.95 -3.57 -23.29
N LYS A 232 -3.85 -4.52 -23.55
CA LYS A 232 -3.87 -5.31 -24.78
C LYS A 232 -3.98 -4.41 -26.01
N SER A 233 -4.90 -3.45 -26.01
CA SER A 233 -5.07 -2.52 -27.14
C SER A 233 -3.80 -1.72 -27.44
N PHE A 234 -3.07 -1.32 -26.39
CA PHE A 234 -1.79 -0.62 -26.53
C PHE A 234 -0.70 -1.54 -27.09
N VAL A 235 -0.60 -2.77 -26.59
CA VAL A 235 0.35 -3.78 -27.08
C VAL A 235 0.08 -4.12 -28.55
N ASP A 236 -1.17 -4.34 -28.93
CA ASP A 236 -1.59 -4.63 -30.30
C ASP A 236 -1.17 -3.49 -31.26
N ALA A 237 -1.33 -2.24 -30.85
CA ALA A 237 -0.92 -1.08 -31.64
C ALA A 237 0.60 -1.05 -31.88
N ILE A 238 1.40 -1.34 -30.84
CA ILE A 238 2.86 -1.40 -30.98
C ILE A 238 3.30 -2.58 -31.85
N ILE A 239 2.64 -3.73 -31.74
CA ILE A 239 2.90 -4.89 -32.61
C ILE A 239 2.68 -4.51 -34.08
N ALA A 240 1.63 -3.77 -34.40
CA ALA A 240 1.38 -3.33 -35.78
C ALA A 240 2.49 -2.40 -36.31
N GLU A 241 3.02 -1.50 -35.48
CA GLU A 241 4.16 -0.66 -35.84
C GLU A 241 5.45 -1.46 -36.03
N VAL A 242 5.68 -2.45 -35.16
CA VAL A 242 6.81 -3.38 -35.25
C VAL A 242 6.73 -4.20 -36.54
N ASP A 243 5.56 -4.76 -36.87
CA ASP A 243 5.34 -5.56 -38.08
C ASP A 243 5.57 -4.72 -39.34
N ALA A 244 5.13 -3.46 -39.35
CA ALA A 244 5.40 -2.53 -40.44
C ALA A 244 6.91 -2.22 -40.59
N ALA A 245 7.64 -2.07 -39.48
CA ALA A 245 9.09 -1.84 -39.49
C ALA A 245 9.90 -3.06 -39.94
N ILE A 246 9.40 -4.29 -39.71
CA ILE A 246 10.03 -5.53 -40.21
C ILE A 246 9.80 -5.69 -41.72
N ALA A 247 8.66 -5.23 -42.23
CA ALA A 247 8.27 -5.40 -43.63
C ALA A 247 8.92 -4.38 -44.59
N GLY A 248 9.38 -3.24 -44.07
CA GLY A 248 10.04 -2.17 -44.84
C GLY A 248 11.54 -2.36 -44.98
#